data_AF-A0A1X2LDU9-F1
#
_entry.id   AF-A0A1X2LDU9-F1
#
_cell.length_a   1.000
_cell.length_b   1.000
_cell.length_c   1.000
_cell.angle_alpha   90.00
_cell.angle_beta   90.00
_cell.angle_gamma   90.00
#
_symmetry.space_group_name_H-M   'P 1'
#
loop_
_entity.id
_entity.type
_entity.pdbx_description
1 polymer ?
#
loop_
_entity_poly.entity_id
_entity_poly.type
_entity_poly.pdbx_seq_one_letter_code
_entity_poly.pdbx_strand_id
1 'polypeptide(L)'
;MAGWERRRRAARRVEPRDCGCSDPWTHRCTDPSPSDRMVEAGRDAALHLLADGYVPLLKADVLQSLSRRGGDDRRLAELLFEAAGGKIA
;
A
#
# COMPACT_ATOMS: atom_id res chain seq x y z
N MET A 1 -19.07 -4.76 -22.45
CA MET A 1 -19.09 -4.35 -21.03
C MET A 1 -18.90 -5.58 -20.17
N ALA A 2 -17.73 -5.69 -19.56
CA ALA A 2 -17.40 -6.82 -18.72
C ALA A 2 -18.17 -6.76 -17.39
N GLY A 3 -18.43 -7.91 -16.74
CA GLY A 3 -19.33 -7.98 -15.57
C GLY A 3 -18.94 -7.05 -14.42
N TRP A 4 -17.65 -6.82 -14.22
CA TRP A 4 -17.10 -5.92 -13.19
C TRP A 4 -17.45 -4.43 -13.41
N GLU A 5 -17.50 -3.95 -14.66
CA GLU A 5 -17.88 -2.57 -14.98
C GLU A 5 -19.33 -2.27 -14.60
N ARG A 6 -20.23 -3.21 -14.88
CA ARG A 6 -21.65 -3.09 -14.51
C ARG A 6 -21.82 -3.03 -13.00
N ARG A 7 -21.13 -3.89 -12.25
CA ARG A 7 -21.14 -3.89 -10.78
C ARG A 7 -20.61 -2.57 -10.22
N ARG A 8 -19.45 -2.11 -10.70
CA ARG A 8 -18.85 -0.84 -10.28
C ARG A 8 -19.78 0.35 -10.51
N ARG A 9 -20.47 0.40 -11.67
CA ARG A 9 -21.43 1.47 -11.98
C ARG A 9 -22.68 1.41 -11.08
N ALA A 10 -23.15 0.22 -10.72
CA ALA A 10 -24.28 0.05 -9.81
C ALA A 10 -23.93 0.47 -8.37
N ALA A 11 -22.73 0.13 -7.88
CA ALA A 11 -22.26 0.49 -6.54
C ALA A 11 -22.23 2.01 -6.31
N ARG A 12 -21.92 2.81 -7.34
CA ARG A 12 -21.94 4.29 -7.27
C ARG A 12 -23.32 4.91 -7.06
N ARG A 13 -24.40 4.13 -7.21
CA ARG A 13 -25.79 4.60 -7.00
C ARG A 13 -26.33 4.23 -5.62
N VAL A 14 -25.56 3.47 -4.84
CA VAL A 14 -25.91 3.09 -3.48
C VAL A 14 -25.23 4.10 -2.55
N GLU A 15 -25.94 4.53 -1.51
CA GLU A 15 -25.35 5.38 -0.48
C GLU A 15 -24.09 4.71 0.12
N PRO A 16 -23.02 5.46 0.35
CA PRO A 16 -21.85 4.94 1.04
C PRO A 16 -22.22 4.33 2.39
N ARG A 17 -21.53 3.26 2.76
CA ARG A 17 -21.63 2.70 4.12
C ARG A 17 -21.06 3.67 5.15
N ASP A 18 -21.25 3.39 6.44
CA ASP A 18 -20.73 4.22 7.54
C ASP A 18 -19.20 4.45 7.47
N CYS A 19 -18.46 3.54 6.83
CA CYS A 19 -17.03 3.70 6.56
C CYS A 19 -16.69 4.59 5.36
N GLY A 20 -17.69 5.23 4.73
CA GLY A 20 -17.54 6.09 3.54
C GLY A 20 -17.35 5.33 2.22
N CYS A 21 -17.32 4.00 2.23
CA CYS A 21 -17.12 3.19 1.03
C CYS A 21 -18.45 2.80 0.38
N SER A 22 -18.60 3.03 -0.93
CA SER A 22 -19.79 2.63 -1.71
C SER A 22 -19.74 1.19 -2.24
N ASP A 23 -18.53 0.67 -2.55
CA ASP A 23 -18.36 -0.69 -3.10
C ASP A 23 -17.79 -1.64 -2.03
N PRO A 24 -18.57 -2.62 -1.55
CA PRO A 24 -18.10 -3.61 -0.59
C PRO A 24 -17.04 -4.55 -1.16
N TRP A 25 -16.86 -4.61 -2.47
CA TRP A 25 -15.88 -5.52 -3.08
C TRP A 25 -14.48 -4.90 -3.14
N THR A 26 -14.38 -3.58 -3.17
CA THR A 26 -13.10 -2.86 -3.21
C THR A 26 -12.75 -2.17 -1.89
N HIS A 27 -13.64 -2.19 -0.90
CA HIS A 27 -13.34 -1.63 0.41
C HIS A 27 -12.23 -2.43 1.10
N ARG A 28 -11.34 -1.71 1.78
CA ARG A 28 -10.20 -2.28 2.53
C ARG A 28 -10.28 -1.90 4.02
N CYS A 29 -11.45 -1.45 4.48
CA CYS A 29 -11.63 -0.88 5.82
C CYS A 29 -11.37 -1.88 6.95
N THR A 30 -11.49 -3.17 6.66
CA THR A 30 -11.23 -4.26 7.60
C THR A 30 -9.90 -4.96 7.37
N ASP A 31 -9.10 -4.51 6.38
CA ASP A 31 -7.79 -5.09 6.16
C ASP A 31 -6.91 -4.76 7.37
N PRO A 32 -6.29 -5.76 8.01
CA PRO A 32 -5.40 -5.50 9.12
C PRO A 32 -4.22 -4.67 8.62
N SER A 33 -3.85 -3.65 9.38
CA SER A 33 -2.57 -2.97 9.16
C SER A 33 -1.43 -3.99 9.30
N PRO A 34 -0.33 -3.83 8.53
CA PRO A 34 0.80 -4.73 8.62
C PRO A 34 1.34 -4.72 10.06
N SER A 35 1.62 -5.91 10.59
CA SER A 35 2.25 -6.03 11.90
C SER A 35 3.66 -5.42 11.89
N ASP A 36 4.18 -5.04 13.06
CA ASP A 36 5.51 -4.45 13.14
C ASP A 36 6.60 -5.34 12.54
N ARG A 37 6.48 -6.66 12.73
CA ARG A 37 7.39 -7.64 12.12
C ARG A 37 7.31 -7.69 10.60
N MET A 38 6.13 -7.47 10.03
CA MET A 38 5.99 -7.38 8.56
C MET A 38 6.64 -6.10 8.02
N VAL A 39 6.56 -5.01 8.76
CA VAL A 39 7.21 -3.75 8.40
C VAL A 39 8.73 -3.87 8.48
N GLU A 40 9.25 -4.49 9.54
CA GLU A 40 10.68 -4.79 9.69
C GLU A 40 11.19 -5.72 8.59
N ALA A 41 10.48 -6.82 8.32
CA ALA A 41 10.85 -7.74 7.24
C ALA A 41 10.88 -7.03 5.87
N GLY A 42 9.92 -6.14 5.61
CA GLY A 42 9.90 -5.33 4.39
C GLY A 42 11.09 -4.35 4.30
N ARG A 43 11.46 -3.73 5.42
CA ARG A 43 12.64 -2.86 5.51
C ARG A 43 13.92 -3.65 5.22
N ASP A 44 14.12 -4.77 5.88
CA ASP A 44 15.34 -5.58 5.75
C ASP A 44 15.49 -6.13 4.33
N ALA A 45 14.39 -6.61 3.74
CA ALA A 45 14.37 -7.06 2.35
C ALA A 45 14.70 -5.93 1.38
N ALA A 46 14.17 -4.72 1.60
CA ALA A 46 14.46 -3.56 0.76
C ALA A 46 15.94 -3.15 0.86
N LEU A 47 16.51 -3.12 2.07
CA LEU A 47 17.92 -2.81 2.29
C LEU A 47 18.83 -3.84 1.62
N HIS A 48 18.48 -5.12 1.71
CA HIS A 48 19.24 -6.18 1.04
C HIS A 48 19.24 -6.01 -0.49
N LEU A 49 18.07 -5.78 -1.09
CA LEU A 49 17.94 -5.57 -2.54
C LEU A 49 18.65 -4.31 -3.02
N LEU A 50 18.60 -3.23 -2.24
CA LEU A 50 19.33 -2.00 -2.54
C LEU A 50 20.85 -2.21 -2.49
N ALA A 51 21.35 -2.99 -1.53
CA ALA A 51 22.77 -3.32 -1.42
C ALA A 51 23.27 -4.09 -2.65
N ASP A 52 22.39 -4.90 -3.26
CA ASP A 52 22.68 -5.64 -4.50
C ASP A 52 22.43 -4.81 -5.78
N GLY A 53 22.06 -3.52 -5.65
CA GLY A 53 21.84 -2.60 -6.77
C GLY A 53 20.45 -2.71 -7.43
N TYR A 54 19.51 -3.43 -6.82
CA TYR A 54 18.14 -3.53 -7.30
C TYR A 54 17.24 -2.48 -6.65
N VAL A 55 16.21 -2.06 -7.39
CA VAL A 55 15.15 -1.18 -6.86
C VAL A 55 13.99 -2.05 -6.36
N PRO A 56 13.73 -2.12 -5.04
CA PRO A 56 12.66 -2.95 -4.52
C PRO A 56 11.30 -2.26 -4.66
N LEU A 57 10.26 -3.04 -4.97
CA LEU A 57 8.86 -2.61 -4.95
C LEU A 57 8.19 -3.15 -3.69
N LEU A 58 7.84 -2.26 -2.76
CA LEU A 58 7.13 -2.59 -1.54
C LEU A 58 5.62 -2.34 -1.68
N LYS A 59 4.84 -3.00 -0.83
CA LYS A 59 3.41 -2.74 -0.69
C LYS A 59 3.16 -1.36 -0.07
N ALA A 60 2.04 -0.74 -0.44
CA ALA A 60 1.68 0.61 -0.01
C ALA A 60 1.64 0.78 1.52
N ASP A 61 1.06 -0.22 2.19
CA ASP A 61 0.86 -0.25 3.63
C ASP A 61 2.17 -0.33 4.42
N VAL A 62 3.14 -1.10 3.93
CA VAL A 62 4.50 -1.18 4.50
C VAL A 62 5.23 0.16 4.32
N LEU A 63 5.21 0.74 3.11
CA LEU A 63 5.82 2.05 2.82
C LEU A 63 5.23 3.17 3.70
N GLN A 64 3.90 3.21 3.81
CA GLN A 64 3.21 4.17 4.68
C GLN A 64 3.55 3.94 6.16
N SER A 65 3.68 2.69 6.60
CA SER A 65 4.04 2.37 7.98
C SER A 65 5.45 2.82 8.31
N LEU A 66 6.42 2.61 7.41
CA LEU A 66 7.80 3.13 7.55
C LEU A 66 7.82 4.67 7.61
N SER A 67 7.07 5.32 6.72
CA SER A 67 6.97 6.78 6.70
C SER A 67 6.42 7.35 8.02
N ARG A 68 5.38 6.72 8.59
CA ARG A 68 4.77 7.11 9.87
C ARG A 68 5.68 6.89 11.07
N ARG A 69 6.59 5.91 11.04
CA ARG A 69 7.59 5.69 12.10
C ARG A 69 8.60 6.83 12.21
N GLY A 70 8.79 7.60 11.13
CA GLY A 70 9.68 8.75 11.14
C GLY A 70 11.16 8.38 11.08
N GLY A 71 12.04 9.36 11.33
CA GLY A 71 13.50 9.14 11.39
C GLY A 71 14.07 8.51 10.12
N ASP A 72 14.90 7.49 10.31
CA ASP A 72 15.58 6.75 9.23
C ASP A 72 14.60 5.95 8.37
N ASP A 73 13.54 5.40 8.98
CA ASP A 73 12.51 4.64 8.28
C ASP A 73 11.75 5.53 7.30
N ARG A 74 11.46 6.79 7.67
CA ARG A 74 10.84 7.74 6.74
C ARG A 74 11.75 8.09 5.58
N ARG A 75 13.03 8.36 5.84
CA ARG A 75 14.01 8.65 4.78
C ARG A 75 14.16 7.48 3.81
N LEU A 76 14.17 6.25 4.35
CA LEU A 76 14.18 5.04 3.54
C LEU A 76 12.91 4.92 2.71
N ALA A 77 11.73 5.14 3.28
CA ALA A 77 10.46 5.07 2.57
C ALA A 77 10.38 6.05 1.39
N GLU A 78 10.83 7.29 1.60
CA GLU A 78 10.89 8.32 0.54
C GLU A 78 11.87 7.91 -0.56
N LEU A 79 13.08 7.47 -0.18
CA LEU A 79 14.09 6.98 -1.14
C LEU A 79 13.57 5.82 -1.99
N LEU A 80 12.89 4.86 -1.35
CA LEU A 80 12.32 3.70 -2.03
C LEU A 80 11.21 4.09 -3.01
N PHE A 81 10.33 5.01 -2.62
CA PHE A 81 9.24 5.48 -3.46
C PHE A 81 9.77 6.22 -4.70
N GLU A 82 10.76 7.09 -4.51
CA GLU A 82 11.40 7.81 -5.62
C GLU A 82 12.18 6.87 -6.54
N ALA A 83 12.97 5.94 -5.97
CA ALA A 83 13.72 4.96 -6.75
C ALA A 83 12.79 4.08 -7.61
N ALA A 84 11.61 3.72 -7.08
CA ALA A 84 10.58 2.99 -7.81
C ALA A 84 9.83 3.81 -8.87
N GLY A 85 10.11 5.12 -8.99
CA GLY A 85 9.38 6.03 -9.88
C GLY A 85 7.92 6.20 -9.48
N GLY A 86 7.63 6.19 -8.18
CA GLY A 86 6.29 6.31 -7.62
C GLY A 86 5.41 5.05 -7.76
N LYS A 87 5.99 3.91 -8.16
CA LYS A 87 5.27 2.63 -8.28
C LYS A 87 5.20 1.90 -6.95
N ILE A 88 4.09 1.21 -6.73
CA ILE A 88 3.80 0.44 -5.52
C ILE A 88 3.28 -0.94 -5.93
N ALA A 89 3.62 -1.98 -5.16
CA ALA A 89 3.21 -3.37 -5.41
C ALA A 89 1.73 -3.66 -5.07
#